data_AF-A0AAV8Z6B7-F1
#
_entry.id   AF-A0AAV8Z6B7-F1
#
_cell.length_a   1.000
_cell.length_b   1.000
_cell.length_c   1.000
_cell.angle_alpha   90.00
_cell.angle_beta   90.00
_cell.angle_gamma   90.00
#
_symmetry.space_group_name_H-M   'P 1'
#
loop_
_entity.id
_entity.type
_entity.pdbx_description
1 polymer ?
#
loop_
_entity_poly.entity_id
_entity_poly.type
_entity_poly.pdbx_seq_one_letter_code
_entity_poly.pdbx_strand_id
1 'polypeptide(L)'
;MIDDVVAANVSDTEGFDEIVWGPVDGANLKTFDKNLRYTGINPNFYDFYDKDPYDIYKIFVTDEIIDYMVDQTNLDAQQIGPIRRSKTKSWVPTNHNEMETFIGILFWMGLFKLPKFRNYWSKNFFGTEALEPGSASQRVVIEMMNGLLDCGRILFTDNYYTSVALVTELLE
;
A
#
# COMPACT_ATOMS: atom_id res chain seq x y z
N MET A 1 57.78 -40.68 25.46
CA MET A 1 56.63 -41.57 25.73
C MET A 1 55.48 -40.62 26.03
N ILE A 2 54.80 -40.23 24.96
CA ILE A 2 53.79 -39.17 24.91
C ILE A 2 52.52 -39.92 24.54
N ASP A 3 51.58 -40.02 25.47
CA ASP A 3 50.33 -40.72 25.28
C ASP A 3 49.23 -39.69 24.94
N ASP A 4 48.73 -39.84 23.71
CA ASP A 4 47.35 -39.69 23.26
C ASP A 4 46.62 -38.35 23.43
N VAL A 5 46.89 -37.45 22.50
CA VAL A 5 45.88 -36.49 22.00
C VAL A 5 45.09 -37.19 20.90
N VAL A 6 43.88 -37.65 21.22
CA VAL A 6 42.90 -38.09 20.22
C VAL A 6 42.43 -36.86 19.45
N ALA A 7 43.05 -36.61 18.29
CA ALA A 7 42.55 -35.66 17.31
C ALA A 7 41.28 -36.24 16.67
N ALA A 8 40.13 -35.69 17.02
CA ALA A 8 38.90 -35.90 16.29
C ALA A 8 39.06 -35.30 14.87
N ASN A 9 39.38 -36.16 13.91
CA ASN A 9 39.24 -35.86 12.49
C ASN A 9 37.73 -35.79 12.18
N VAL A 10 37.12 -34.62 12.36
CA VAL A 10 35.86 -34.30 11.69
C VAL A 10 36.25 -33.79 10.32
N SER A 11 36.14 -34.66 9.33
CA SER A 11 36.22 -34.29 7.92
C SER A 11 34.97 -33.46 7.58
N ASP A 12 35.05 -32.15 7.76
CA ASP A 12 34.10 -31.19 7.18
C ASP A 12 34.39 -31.09 5.68
N THR A 13 34.03 -32.14 4.96
CA THR A 13 33.76 -32.08 3.53
C THR A 13 32.28 -32.42 3.36
N GLU A 14 31.42 -31.52 3.83
CA GLU A 14 30.06 -31.47 3.33
C GLU A 14 30.16 -31.14 1.83
N GLY A 15 29.71 -32.08 1.01
CA GLY A 15 29.67 -31.93 -0.43
C GLY A 15 28.87 -30.68 -0.78
N PHE A 16 29.50 -29.77 -1.51
CA PHE A 16 28.75 -28.76 -2.25
C PHE A 16 28.02 -29.50 -3.36
N ASP A 17 26.78 -29.90 -3.12
CA ASP A 17 25.89 -30.34 -4.19
C ASP A 17 25.83 -29.21 -5.22
N GLU A 18 26.31 -29.52 -6.42
CA GLU A 18 26.37 -28.60 -7.53
C GLU A 18 24.96 -28.09 -7.83
N ILE A 19 24.71 -26.79 -7.62
CA ILE A 19 23.38 -26.19 -7.80
C ILE A 19 23.03 -26.24 -9.28
N VAL A 20 22.21 -27.23 -9.67
CA VAL A 20 21.69 -27.37 -11.04
C VAL A 20 20.44 -26.52 -11.19
N TRP A 21 20.48 -25.52 -12.08
CA TRP A 21 19.32 -24.71 -12.42
C TRP A 21 18.31 -25.49 -13.27
N GLY A 22 17.05 -25.52 -12.84
CA GLY A 22 15.96 -26.21 -13.53
C GLY A 22 14.57 -25.70 -13.10
N PRO A 23 13.48 -26.27 -13.64
CA PRO A 23 12.11 -25.95 -13.23
C PRO A 23 11.92 -26.24 -11.74
N VAL A 24 11.26 -25.33 -11.01
CA VAL A 24 11.09 -25.45 -9.55
C VAL A 24 10.23 -26.67 -9.22
N ASP A 25 10.86 -27.70 -8.66
CA ASP A 25 10.26 -28.98 -8.25
C ASP A 25 9.70 -28.96 -6.82
N GLY A 26 9.98 -27.90 -6.06
CA GLY A 26 9.57 -27.74 -4.67
C GLY A 26 10.39 -28.58 -3.67
N ALA A 27 11.36 -29.37 -4.12
CA ALA A 27 12.14 -30.27 -3.26
C ALA A 27 13.09 -29.49 -2.32
N ASN A 28 13.52 -28.30 -2.71
CA ASN A 28 14.44 -27.43 -1.96
C ASN A 28 13.75 -26.19 -1.36
N LEU A 29 12.45 -26.26 -1.06
CA LEU A 29 11.75 -25.16 -0.39
C LEU A 29 12.33 -24.97 1.01
N LYS A 30 13.01 -23.83 1.22
CA LYS A 30 13.42 -23.41 2.56
C LYS A 30 12.16 -23.23 3.41
N THR A 31 11.98 -24.08 4.39
CA THR A 31 10.96 -23.90 5.42
C THR A 31 11.47 -22.85 6.39
N PHE A 32 10.80 -21.70 6.42
CA PHE A 32 11.08 -20.69 7.43
C PHE A 32 10.52 -21.18 8.76
N ASP A 33 11.38 -21.21 9.79
CA ASP A 33 10.93 -21.49 11.14
C ASP A 33 9.93 -20.41 11.57
N LYS A 34 8.69 -20.84 11.79
CA LYS A 34 7.60 -19.97 12.25
C LYS A 34 7.73 -19.62 13.73
N ASN A 35 8.73 -20.15 14.45
CA ASN A 35 9.08 -19.71 15.80
C ASN A 35 9.86 -18.39 15.75
N LEU A 36 9.11 -17.33 15.45
CA LEU A 36 9.60 -15.99 15.16
C LEU A 36 9.96 -15.18 16.44
N ARG A 37 10.29 -15.86 17.55
CA ARG A 37 10.68 -15.22 18.82
C ARG A 37 12.02 -14.48 18.74
N TYR A 38 12.78 -14.66 17.66
CA TYR A 38 14.14 -14.13 17.48
C TYR A 38 14.34 -13.38 16.14
N THR A 39 13.29 -13.12 15.37
CA THR A 39 13.40 -12.38 14.10
C THR A 39 13.50 -10.86 14.25
N GLY A 40 13.40 -10.35 15.49
CA GLY A 40 13.37 -8.91 15.76
C GLY A 40 12.05 -8.22 15.38
N ILE A 41 11.10 -8.96 14.81
CA ILE A 41 9.74 -8.47 14.55
C ILE A 41 8.94 -8.61 15.85
N ASN A 42 8.32 -7.50 16.29
CA ASN A 42 7.55 -7.48 17.52
C ASN A 42 6.40 -8.50 17.42
N PRO A 43 6.29 -9.43 18.39
CA PRO A 43 5.29 -10.50 18.37
C PRO A 43 3.84 -10.05 18.22
N ASN A 44 3.53 -8.83 18.64
CA ASN A 44 2.20 -8.26 18.53
C ASN A 44 1.79 -8.03 17.06
N PHE A 45 2.73 -7.95 16.12
CA PHE A 45 2.41 -7.84 14.68
C PHE A 45 1.96 -9.17 14.06
N TYR A 46 2.17 -10.31 14.73
CA TYR A 46 1.76 -11.61 14.21
C TYR A 46 0.24 -11.77 14.14
N ASP A 47 -0.49 -11.12 15.04
CA ASP A 47 -1.96 -11.11 15.06
C ASP A 47 -2.58 -10.35 13.86
N PHE A 48 -1.75 -9.79 12.98
CA PHE A 48 -2.17 -9.00 11.82
C PHE A 48 -1.76 -9.62 10.47
N TYR A 49 -1.01 -10.74 10.45
CA TYR A 49 -0.51 -11.33 9.20
C TYR A 49 -1.62 -11.84 8.26
N ASP A 50 -2.74 -12.29 8.83
CA ASP A 50 -3.89 -12.83 8.08
C ASP A 50 -5.09 -11.87 8.08
N LYS A 51 -4.88 -10.59 8.45
CA LYS A 51 -5.96 -9.60 8.55
C LYS A 51 -6.02 -8.71 7.32
N ASP A 52 -7.24 -8.40 6.88
CA ASP A 52 -7.46 -7.45 5.80
C ASP A 52 -7.16 -6.02 6.29
N PRO A 53 -6.73 -5.07 5.45
CA PRO A 53 -6.50 -3.69 5.87
C PRO A 53 -7.72 -3.05 6.56
N TYR A 54 -8.93 -3.49 6.22
CA TYR A 54 -10.15 -3.08 6.92
C TYR A 54 -10.18 -3.52 8.39
N ASP A 55 -9.76 -4.74 8.69
CA ASP A 55 -9.70 -5.26 10.07
C ASP A 55 -8.70 -4.48 10.91
N ILE A 56 -7.59 -4.06 10.29
CA ILE A 56 -6.58 -3.21 10.94
C ILE A 56 -7.17 -1.82 11.24
N TYR A 57 -7.88 -1.23 10.27
CA TYR A 57 -8.56 0.05 10.45
C TYR A 57 -9.57 0.01 11.60
N LYS A 58 -10.39 -1.04 11.69
CA LYS A 58 -11.42 -1.20 12.73
C LYS A 58 -10.88 -1.32 14.16
N ILE A 59 -9.59 -1.63 14.32
CA ILE A 59 -8.94 -1.62 15.64
C ILE A 59 -8.75 -0.19 16.16
N PHE A 60 -8.51 0.77 15.27
CA PHE A 60 -8.34 2.18 15.63
C PHE A 60 -9.66 2.94 15.63
N VAL A 61 -10.53 2.63 14.67
CA VAL A 61 -11.83 3.26 14.51
C VAL A 61 -12.91 2.21 14.72
N THR A 62 -13.28 2.03 15.98
CA THR A 62 -14.31 1.09 16.38
C THR A 62 -15.71 1.61 16.03
N ASP A 63 -16.69 0.70 15.97
CA ASP A 63 -18.08 1.07 15.72
C ASP A 63 -18.62 2.07 16.75
N GLU A 64 -18.21 1.93 18.01
CA GLU A 64 -18.56 2.84 19.10
C GLU A 64 -18.11 4.29 18.82
N ILE A 65 -16.93 4.47 18.24
CA ILE A 65 -16.42 5.80 17.88
C ILE A 65 -17.26 6.38 16.73
N ILE A 66 -17.61 5.56 15.74
CA ILE A 66 -18.48 5.97 14.63
C ILE A 66 -19.85 6.40 15.17
N ASP A 67 -20.47 5.58 16.00
CA ASP A 67 -21.78 5.86 16.60
C ASP A 67 -21.74 7.15 17.43
N TYR A 68 -20.68 7.33 18.23
CA TYR A 68 -20.50 8.56 18.99
C TYR A 68 -20.35 9.79 18.10
N MET A 69 -19.64 9.68 16.96
CA MET A 69 -19.55 10.78 16.00
C MET A 69 -20.91 11.11 15.37
N VAL A 70 -21.72 10.10 15.07
CA VAL A 70 -23.08 10.27 14.55
C VAL A 70 -23.96 11.00 15.56
N ASP A 71 -23.96 10.55 16.81
CA ASP A 71 -24.75 11.14 17.89
C ASP A 71 -24.37 12.60 18.11
N GLN A 72 -23.07 12.90 18.24
CA GLN A 72 -22.61 14.27 18.46
C GLN A 72 -22.93 15.19 17.28
N THR A 73 -22.76 14.72 16.04
CA THR A 73 -23.07 15.51 14.85
C THR A 73 -24.56 15.83 14.77
N ASN A 74 -25.41 14.85 15.07
CA ASN A 74 -26.85 15.02 15.09
C ASN A 74 -27.31 15.95 16.22
N LEU A 75 -26.72 15.84 17.41
CA LEU A 75 -26.98 16.74 18.54
C LEU A 75 -26.58 18.18 18.22
N ASP A 76 -25.38 18.39 17.67
CA ASP A 76 -24.88 19.73 17.30
C ASP A 76 -25.75 20.38 16.23
N ALA A 77 -26.16 19.62 15.21
CA ALA A 77 -27.07 20.12 14.17
C ALA A 77 -28.44 20.55 14.72
N GLN A 78 -28.95 19.85 15.75
CA GLN A 78 -30.18 20.27 16.44
C GLN A 78 -29.98 21.56 17.24
N GLN A 79 -28.81 21.75 17.86
CA GLN A 79 -28.50 22.92 18.68
C GLN A 79 -28.29 24.20 17.85
N ILE A 80 -27.59 24.09 16.72
CA ILE A 80 -27.29 25.24 15.84
C ILE A 80 -28.56 25.73 15.13
N GLY A 81 -29.54 24.84 14.90
CA GLY A 81 -30.76 25.16 14.18
C GLY A 81 -30.52 25.53 12.71
N PRO A 82 -31.57 25.89 11.94
CA PRO A 82 -31.40 26.23 10.54
C PRO A 82 -30.53 27.48 10.39
N ILE A 83 -29.38 27.32 9.71
CA ILE A 83 -28.50 28.44 9.37
C ILE A 83 -29.33 29.44 8.56
N ARG A 84 -29.63 30.61 9.15
CA ARG A 84 -30.52 31.65 8.61
C ARG A 84 -30.10 32.23 7.24
N ARG A 85 -29.01 31.75 6.65
CA ARG A 85 -28.38 32.28 5.43
C ARG A 85 -28.29 31.29 4.27
N SER A 86 -28.64 30.02 4.42
CA SER A 86 -28.55 29.08 3.30
C SER A 86 -29.93 28.77 2.72
N LYS A 87 -30.06 28.92 1.39
CA LYS A 87 -31.17 28.36 0.60
C LYS A 87 -31.07 26.84 0.44
N THR A 88 -30.32 26.16 1.31
CA THR A 88 -30.07 24.72 1.22
C THR A 88 -31.20 23.95 1.89
N LYS A 89 -31.39 22.72 1.41
CA LYS A 89 -32.35 21.74 1.93
C LYS A 89 -32.22 21.62 3.47
N SER A 90 -33.34 21.34 4.15
CA SER A 90 -33.35 21.07 5.59
C SER A 90 -32.34 19.99 5.95
N TRP A 91 -31.61 20.19 7.07
CA TRP A 91 -30.70 19.20 7.63
C TRP A 91 -31.41 17.85 7.82
N VAL A 92 -30.71 16.76 7.49
CA VAL A 92 -31.15 15.38 7.72
C VAL A 92 -30.15 14.74 8.67
N PRO A 93 -30.61 14.01 9.71
CA PRO A 93 -29.71 13.31 10.62
C PRO A 93 -28.80 12.33 9.88
N THR A 94 -27.53 12.32 10.24
CA THR A 94 -26.51 11.40 9.73
C THR A 94 -26.71 10.00 10.32
N ASN A 95 -26.26 8.97 9.60
CA ASN A 95 -26.29 7.56 10.01
C ASN A 95 -24.87 6.95 10.07
N HIS A 96 -24.72 5.80 10.74
CA HIS A 96 -23.46 5.06 10.84
C HIS A 96 -22.79 4.85 9.48
N ASN A 97 -23.50 4.26 8.52
CA ASN A 97 -22.97 4.00 7.18
C ASN A 97 -22.55 5.29 6.45
N GLU A 98 -23.26 6.39 6.68
CA GLU A 98 -22.93 7.68 6.08
C GLU A 98 -21.63 8.24 6.68
N MET A 99 -21.45 8.09 7.99
CA MET A 99 -20.23 8.49 8.69
C MET A 99 -19.03 7.63 8.30
N GLU A 100 -19.21 6.31 8.16
CA GLU A 100 -18.16 5.43 7.62
C GLU A 100 -17.78 5.80 6.18
N THR A 101 -18.79 6.09 5.34
CA THR A 101 -18.56 6.54 3.96
C THR A 101 -17.79 7.86 3.94
N PHE A 102 -18.14 8.79 4.83
CA PHE A 102 -17.45 10.07 4.95
C PHE A 102 -15.97 9.88 5.30
N ILE A 103 -15.64 9.03 6.27
CA ILE A 103 -14.24 8.69 6.61
C ILE A 103 -13.54 7.99 5.45
N GLY A 104 -14.23 7.11 4.72
CA GLY A 104 -13.71 6.49 3.49
C GLY A 104 -13.31 7.54 2.43
N ILE A 105 -14.13 8.58 2.25
CA ILE A 105 -13.80 9.71 1.37
C ILE A 105 -12.58 10.47 1.91
N LEU A 106 -12.44 10.66 3.23
CA LEU A 106 -11.25 11.28 3.82
C LEU A 106 -9.97 10.49 3.52
N PHE A 107 -10.00 9.17 3.65
CA PHE A 107 -8.87 8.32 3.26
C PHE A 107 -8.54 8.46 1.78
N TRP A 108 -9.56 8.42 0.92
CA TRP A 108 -9.37 8.59 -0.52
C TRP A 108 -8.71 9.93 -0.85
N MET A 109 -9.12 11.03 -0.21
CA MET A 109 -8.47 12.34 -0.38
C MET A 109 -7.04 12.38 0.18
N GLY A 110 -6.73 11.58 1.19
CA GLY A 110 -5.38 11.42 1.71
C GLY A 110 -4.46 10.70 0.73
N LEU A 111 -4.99 9.70 0.02
CA LEU A 111 -4.28 8.91 -0.99
C LEU A 111 -4.14 9.68 -2.32
N PHE A 112 -5.20 10.33 -2.77
CA PHE A 112 -5.24 11.07 -4.04
C PHE A 112 -5.28 12.56 -3.79
N LYS A 113 -4.13 13.24 -3.89
CA LYS A 113 -4.06 14.69 -3.68
C LYS A 113 -4.43 15.46 -4.94
N LEU A 114 -5.58 16.14 -4.92
CA LEU A 114 -5.99 17.07 -5.97
C LEU A 114 -5.44 18.49 -5.74
N PRO A 115 -5.19 19.27 -6.80
CA PRO A 115 -4.63 20.63 -6.69
C PRO A 115 -5.49 21.61 -5.90
N LYS A 116 -6.80 21.37 -5.86
CA LYS A 116 -7.77 22.23 -5.19
C LYS A 116 -8.80 21.37 -4.47
N PHE A 117 -9.12 21.74 -3.23
CA PHE A 117 -10.10 21.03 -2.41
C PHE A 117 -11.49 20.92 -3.08
N ARG A 118 -11.92 21.97 -3.79
CA ARG A 118 -13.21 21.97 -4.50
C ARG A 118 -13.32 20.85 -5.54
N ASN A 119 -12.19 20.36 -6.06
CA ASN A 119 -12.18 19.31 -7.08
C ASN A 119 -12.59 17.95 -6.52
N TYR A 120 -12.44 17.70 -5.20
CA TYR A 120 -12.95 16.47 -4.57
C TYR A 120 -14.48 16.37 -4.60
N TRP A 121 -15.14 17.52 -4.69
CA TRP A 121 -16.61 17.65 -4.61
C TRP A 121 -17.23 18.08 -5.95
N SER A 122 -16.46 18.10 -7.04
CA SER A 122 -16.96 18.45 -8.37
C SER A 122 -17.46 17.22 -9.11
N LYS A 123 -18.62 17.34 -9.77
CA LYS A 123 -19.17 16.28 -10.65
C LYS A 123 -18.27 15.97 -11.84
N ASN A 124 -17.47 16.95 -12.25
CA ASN A 124 -16.42 16.75 -13.23
C ASN A 124 -15.25 16.12 -12.49
N PHE A 125 -15.17 14.79 -12.55
CA PHE A 125 -14.05 14.04 -12.02
C PHE A 125 -12.82 14.37 -12.90
N PHE A 126 -12.11 15.45 -12.57
CA PHE A 126 -10.86 15.84 -13.24
C PHE A 126 -9.75 14.79 -13.06
N GLY A 127 -9.99 13.75 -12.26
CA GLY A 127 -9.09 12.63 -12.07
C GLY A 127 -8.86 11.82 -13.34
N THR A 128 -9.75 11.81 -14.34
CA THR A 128 -9.53 10.99 -15.55
C THR A 128 -8.66 11.65 -16.63
N GLU A 129 -8.60 12.98 -16.72
CA GLU A 129 -7.61 13.65 -17.59
C GLU A 129 -6.20 13.64 -16.97
N ALA A 130 -6.09 13.33 -15.67
CA ALA A 130 -4.85 12.97 -15.00
C ALA A 130 -4.60 11.45 -14.97
N LEU A 131 -5.55 10.64 -15.47
CA LEU A 131 -5.43 9.20 -15.75
C LEU A 131 -5.28 8.98 -17.26
N GLU A 132 -4.56 9.86 -17.95
CA GLU A 132 -3.67 9.34 -19.00
C GLU A 132 -2.79 8.27 -18.30
N PRO A 133 -2.58 7.08 -18.88
CA PRO A 133 -1.90 5.98 -18.21
C PRO A 133 -0.42 6.31 -18.00
N GLY A 134 -0.13 7.14 -17.02
CA GLY A 134 1.23 7.48 -16.65
C GLY A 134 1.36 8.58 -15.62
N SER A 135 2.30 8.39 -14.71
CA SER A 135 2.69 9.40 -13.74
C SER A 135 3.20 10.67 -14.45
N ALA A 136 3.05 11.85 -13.85
CA ALA A 136 3.66 13.09 -14.35
C ALA A 136 5.18 12.91 -14.60
N SER A 137 5.84 12.10 -13.77
CA SER A 137 7.26 11.74 -13.94
C SER A 137 7.51 10.93 -15.21
N GLN A 138 6.62 10.00 -15.56
CA GLN A 138 6.73 9.16 -16.77
C GLN A 138 6.62 10.00 -18.04
N ARG A 139 5.68 10.94 -18.09
CA ARG A 139 5.52 11.85 -19.24
C ARG A 139 6.76 12.69 -19.50
N VAL A 140 7.37 13.24 -18.45
CA VAL A 140 8.59 14.04 -18.58
C VAL A 140 9.75 13.18 -19.10
N VAL A 141 9.85 11.93 -18.63
CA VAL A 141 10.89 11.00 -19.09
C VAL A 141 10.66 10.59 -20.54
N ILE A 142 9.45 10.24 -20.94
CA ILE A 142 9.11 9.90 -22.34
C ILE A 142 9.41 11.08 -23.27
N GLU A 143 9.03 12.30 -22.86
CA GLU A 143 9.34 13.50 -23.64
C GLU A 143 10.84 13.77 -23.76
N MET A 144 11.62 13.50 -22.71
CA MET A 144 13.10 13.57 -22.79
C MET A 144 13.70 12.45 -23.65
N MET A 145 13.03 11.30 -23.73
CA MET A 145 13.46 10.17 -24.54
C MET A 145 13.10 10.31 -26.02
N ASN A 146 12.17 11.21 -26.38
CA ASN A 146 11.82 11.51 -27.76
C ASN A 146 13.08 11.97 -28.54
N GLY A 147 13.51 11.13 -29.49
CA GLY A 147 14.73 11.34 -30.29
C GLY A 147 15.99 10.60 -29.79
N LEU A 148 15.91 9.89 -28.66
CA LEU A 148 16.96 8.99 -28.16
C LEU A 148 16.59 7.50 -28.29
N LEU A 149 15.32 7.21 -28.58
CA LEU A 149 14.85 5.87 -28.94
C LEU A 149 15.54 5.37 -30.21
N ASP A 150 15.72 4.06 -30.32
CA ASP A 150 16.36 3.35 -31.46
C ASP A 150 17.81 3.73 -31.78
N CYS A 151 18.47 4.50 -30.91
CA CYS A 151 19.87 4.89 -31.08
C CYS A 151 20.87 3.81 -30.59
N GLY A 152 20.41 2.57 -30.33
CA GLY A 152 21.24 1.46 -29.84
C GLY A 152 21.74 1.61 -28.39
N ARG A 153 21.09 2.46 -27.59
CA ARG A 153 21.42 2.70 -26.18
C ARG A 153 20.56 1.83 -25.26
N ILE A 154 21.13 1.38 -24.15
CA ILE A 154 20.43 0.59 -23.13
C ILE A 154 19.86 1.54 -22.08
N LEU A 155 18.56 1.45 -21.85
CA LEU A 155 17.87 2.17 -20.79
C LEU A 155 17.86 1.31 -19.52
N PHE A 156 18.27 1.88 -18.40
CA PHE A 156 18.12 1.28 -17.07
C PHE A 156 16.99 1.99 -16.34
N THR A 157 15.96 1.24 -15.95
CA THR A 157 14.90 1.74 -15.07
C THR A 157 15.13 1.22 -13.66
N ASP A 158 14.83 2.04 -12.65
CA ASP A 158 14.96 1.65 -11.24
C ASP A 158 13.68 0.95 -10.74
N ASN A 159 13.69 0.44 -9.50
CA ASN A 159 12.58 -0.33 -8.93
C ASN A 159 11.49 0.56 -8.27
N TYR A 160 11.21 1.74 -8.82
CA TYR A 160 10.13 2.61 -8.34
C TYR A 160 8.83 2.34 -9.09
N TYR A 161 7.68 2.45 -8.42
CA TYR A 161 6.35 2.13 -8.99
C TYR A 161 6.00 2.79 -10.34
N THR A 162 6.66 3.90 -10.70
CA THR A 162 6.49 4.59 -11.98
C THR A 162 7.25 3.95 -13.15
N SER A 163 8.24 3.08 -12.88
CA SER A 163 9.06 2.45 -13.91
C SER A 163 8.38 1.28 -14.61
N VAL A 164 7.48 0.56 -13.91
CA VAL A 164 6.77 -0.60 -14.50
C VAL A 164 5.87 -0.16 -15.65
N ALA A 165 5.08 0.91 -15.45
CA ALA A 165 4.23 1.47 -16.49
C ALA A 165 5.05 2.05 -17.66
N LEU A 166 6.20 2.66 -17.36
CA LEU A 166 7.11 3.22 -18.36
C LEU A 166 7.79 2.12 -19.19
N VAL A 167 8.18 1.01 -18.59
CA VAL A 167 8.77 -0.14 -19.32
C VAL A 167 7.73 -0.79 -20.23
N THR A 168 6.49 -0.95 -19.78
CA THR A 168 5.43 -1.50 -20.64
C THR A 168 5.15 -0.63 -21.85
N GLU A 169 5.16 0.70 -21.69
CA GLU A 169 4.93 1.65 -22.80
C GLU A 169 6.12 1.71 -23.77
N LEU A 170 7.35 1.44 -23.31
CA LEU A 170 8.54 1.41 -24.18
C LEU A 170 8.77 0.07 -24.89
N LEU A 171 8.01 -0.97 -24.53
CA LEU A 171 8.10 -2.31 -25.14
C LEU A 171 7.04 -2.57 -26.20
N GLU A 172 5.95 -1.78 -26.23
CA GLU A 172 4.96 -1.77 -27.32
C GLU A 172 5.47 -0.99 -28.54
#